data_AF-A0A942QR28-F1
#
_entry.id   AF-A0A942QR28-F1
#
_cell.length_a   1.000
_cell.length_b   1.000
_cell.length_c   1.000
_cell.angle_alpha   90.00
_cell.angle_beta   90.00
_cell.angle_gamma   90.00
#
_symmetry.space_group_name_H-M   'P 1'
#
loop_
_entity.id
_entity.type
_entity.pdbx_description
1 polymer ?
#
loop_
_entity_poly.entity_id
_entity_poly.type
_entity_poly.pdbx_seq_one_letter_code
_entity_poly.pdbx_strand_id
1 'polypeptide(L)' 'RLLQRYISERGKIVPSRITAVSAKKQRELATAIKRARFLALLPYAVK' A
#
# COMPACT_ATOMS: atom_id res chain seq x y z
N ARG A 1 8.02 7.78 -2.06
CA ARG A 1 7.19 8.69 -1.22
C ARG A 1 5.69 8.69 -1.54
N LEU A 2 5.23 8.21 -2.71
CA LEU A 2 3.79 8.16 -3.06
C LEU A 2 3.05 6.96 -2.46
N LEU A 3 3.63 5.75 -2.54
CA LEU A 3 3.01 4.52 -2.00
C LEU A 3 2.91 4.47 -0.47
N GLN A 4 3.75 5.22 0.25
CA GLN A 4 3.70 5.31 1.72
C GLN A 4 2.40 5.91 2.24
N ARG A 5 1.72 6.77 1.46
CA ARG A 5 0.43 7.35 1.84
C ARG A 5 -0.73 6.35 1.81
N TYR A 6 -0.50 5.20 1.18
CA TYR A 6 -1.49 4.14 1.00
C TYR A 6 -1.23 2.93 1.91
N ILE A 7 -0.34 3.08 2.88
CA ILE A 7 -0.14 2.13 3.96
C ILE A 7 -0.44 2.81 5.30
N SER A 8 -0.95 2.05 6.26
CA SER A 8 -1.11 2.51 7.64
C SER A 8 0.25 2.60 8.34
N GLU A 9 0.27 3.22 9.51
CA GLU A 9 1.46 3.30 10.37
C GLU A 9 2.02 1.91 10.71
N ARG A 10 1.16 0.90 10.85
CA ARG A 10 1.55 -0.50 11.06
C ARG A 10 2.05 -1.21 9.79
N GLY A 11 2.13 -0.49 8.68
CA GLY A 11 2.55 -1.02 7.38
C GLY A 11 1.48 -1.82 6.64
N LYS A 12 0.20 -1.81 7.04
CA LYS A 12 -0.88 -2.51 6.31
C LYS A 12 -1.40 -1.67 5.14
N ILE A 13 -1.88 -2.29 4.06
CA ILE A 13 -2.46 -1.54 2.93
C ILE A 13 -3.79 -0.92 3.35
N VAL A 14 -3.96 0.38 3.09
CA VAL A 14 -5.20 1.10 3.42
C VAL A 14 -6.33 0.63 2.47
N PRO A 15 -7.53 0.31 2.99
CA PRO A 15 -8.68 -0.10 2.16
C PRO A 15 -9.16 0.98 1.18
N SER A 16 -9.76 0.57 0.05
CA SER A 16 -10.28 1.48 -0.99
C SER A 16 -11.35 2.44 -0.47
N ARG A 17 -12.15 2.05 0.53
CA ARG A 17 -13.15 2.93 1.17
C ARG A 17 -12.53 4.15 1.87
N ILE A 18 -11.25 4.09 2.24
CA ILE A 18 -10.54 5.21 2.87
C ILE A 18 -9.76 6.00 1.82
N THR A 19 -9.11 5.30 0.88
CA THR A 19 -8.30 5.93 -0.17
C THR A 19 -9.14 6.52 -1.30
N ALA A 20 -10.45 6.22 -1.34
CA ALA A 20 -11.43 6.66 -2.34
C ALA A 20 -11.03 6.35 -3.79
N VAL A 21 -10.22 5.31 -4.03
CA VAL A 21 -9.84 4.87 -5.39
C VAL A 21 -10.77 3.78 -5.91
N SER A 22 -10.92 3.71 -7.23
CA SER A 22 -11.71 2.64 -7.87
C SER A 22 -11.12 1.25 -7.59
N ALA A 23 -11.96 0.22 -7.66
CA ALA A 23 -11.52 -1.17 -7.42
C ALA A 23 -10.36 -1.60 -8.34
N LYS A 24 -10.35 -1.12 -9.60
CA LYS A 24 -9.24 -1.37 -10.54
C LYS A 24 -7.94 -0.75 -10.02
N LYS A 25 -7.98 0.52 -9.63
CA LYS A 25 -6.81 1.24 -9.09
C LYS A 25 -6.33 0.67 -7.77
N GLN A 26 -7.23 0.20 -6.91
CA GLN A 26 -6.83 -0.49 -5.67
C GLN A 26 -6.04 -1.78 -5.93
N ARG A 27 -6.40 -2.56 -6.96
CA ARG A 27 -5.64 -3.78 -7.35
C ARG A 27 -4.25 -3.44 -7.89
N GLU A 28 -4.17 -2.41 -8.74
CA GLU A 28 -2.89 -1.90 -9.26
C GLU A 28 -1.99 -1.42 -8.11
N LEU A 29 -2.55 -0.63 -7.18
CA LEU A 29 -1.87 -0.11 -5.99
C LEU A 29 -1.36 -1.23 -5.08
N ALA A 30 -2.20 -2.23 -4.80
CA ALA A 30 -1.81 -3.36 -3.96
C ALA A 30 -0.66 -4.16 -4.58
N THR A 31 -0.64 -4.31 -5.90
CA THR A 31 0.45 -4.98 -6.64
C THR A 31 1.74 -4.17 -6.54
N ALA A 32 1.67 -2.85 -6.73
CA ALA A 32 2.83 -1.97 -6.59
C ALA A 32 3.41 -1.99 -5.17
N ILE A 33 2.55 -1.95 -4.14
CA ILE A 33 2.99 -2.04 -2.73
C ILE A 33 3.67 -3.38 -2.45
N LYS A 34 3.11 -4.50 -2.92
CA LYS A 34 3.72 -5.83 -2.74
C LYS A 34 5.11 -5.92 -3.39
N ARG A 35 5.27 -5.37 -4.61
CA ARG A 35 6.58 -5.30 -5.29
C ARG A 35 7.58 -4.43 -4.52
N ALA A 36 7.15 -3.25 -4.06
CA ALA A 36 7.99 -2.36 -3.28
C ALA A 36 8.44 -3.00 -1.95
N ARG A 37 7.58 -3.78 -1.29
CA ARG A 37 7.95 -4.53 -0.08
C ARG A 37 8.99 -5.61 -0.36
N PHE A 38 8.86 -6.33 -1.47
CA PHE A 38 9.86 -7.33 -1.88
C PHE A 38 11.23 -6.70 -2.12
N LEU A 39 11.26 -5.49 -2.66
CA LEU A 39 12.48 -4.70 -2.89
C LEU A 39 12.98 -3.95 -1.63
N ALA A 40 12.43 -4.23 -0.45
CA ALA A 40 12.75 -3.55 0.81
C ALA A 40 12.53 -2.02 0.80
N LEU A 41 11.74 -1.49 -0.14
CA LEU A 41 11.40 -0.06 -0.22
C LEU A 41 10.24 0.31 0.72
N LEU A 42 9.48 -0.68 1.21
CA LEU A 42 8.37 -0.53 2.14
C LEU A 42 8.37 -1.67 3.17
N PRO A 43 7.97 -1.41 4.43
CA PRO A 43 7.87 -2.46 5.44
C PRO A 43 6.64 -3.36 5.23
N TYR A 44 6.77 -4.62 5.66
CA TYR A 44 5.64 -5.55 5.77
C TYR A 44 4.80 -5.29 7.03
N ALA A 45 5.49 -4.96 8.13
CA ALA A 45 4.90 -4.57 9.40
C ALA A 45 5.86 -3.61 10.12
N VAL A 46 5.30 -2.65 10.84
CA VAL A 46 6.05 -1.79 11.77
C VAL A 46 5.60 -2.19 13.17
N LYS A 47 6.56 -2.41 14.08
CA LYS A 47 6.28 -2.76 15.49
C LYS A 47 5.55 -1.62 16.19
#